data_AF-A0A922MG64-F1
#
_entry.id   AF-A0A922MG64-F1
#
_cell.length_a   1.000
_cell.length_b   1.000
_cell.length_c   1.000
_cell.angle_alpha   90.00
_cell.angle_beta   90.00
_cell.angle_gamma   90.00
#
_symmetry.space_group_name_H-M   'P 1'
#
loop_
_entity.id
_entity.type
_entity.pdbx_description
1 polymer ?
#
loop_
_entity_poly.entity_id
_entity_poly.type
_entity_poly.pdbx_seq_one_letter_code
_entity_poly.pdbx_strand_id
1 'polypeptide(L)'
;MFRLILCLTAVVTLALAYKNPHYASGRTTMVHLFEWKWDDIASECERFLGPRGYGGIQISPPNENLAIWSRQRPWWERYQPISYRLVTRSGNEQQFANMVRRCNAAGVRIYVDAIINHMTGTWNENTGTGGSTANFGNWHYPGVPYGRNDFNWPQCVIQNHDYGCCADRVRNCELSGLKDLNQGTEYVRQMIVNYMNHLIGLGVAGFRY
;
A
#
# COMPACT_ATOMS: atom_id res chain seq x y z
N MET A 1 10.55 -17.08 -39.39
CA MET A 1 11.24 -17.67 -38.21
C MET A 1 11.86 -16.62 -37.30
N PHE A 2 12.71 -15.70 -37.78
CA PHE A 2 13.41 -14.72 -36.93
C PHE A 2 12.49 -13.78 -36.11
N ARG A 3 11.41 -13.26 -36.73
CA ARG A 3 10.41 -12.43 -36.02
C ARG A 3 9.60 -13.20 -34.96
N LEU A 4 9.33 -14.48 -35.20
CA LEU A 4 8.58 -15.33 -34.27
C LEU A 4 9.43 -15.68 -33.03
N ILE A 5 10.72 -15.94 -33.23
CA ILE A 5 11.70 -16.18 -32.17
C ILE A 5 11.88 -14.91 -31.32
N LEU A 6 12.00 -13.73 -31.94
CA LEU A 6 12.12 -12.45 -31.23
C LEU A 6 10.89 -12.15 -30.34
N CYS A 7 9.68 -12.38 -30.86
CA CYS A 7 8.44 -12.21 -30.09
C CYS A 7 8.33 -13.21 -28.93
N LEU A 8 8.70 -14.48 -29.13
CA LEU A 8 8.70 -15.48 -28.06
C LEU A 8 9.72 -15.14 -26.96
N THR A 9 10.92 -14.68 -27.32
CA THR A 9 11.93 -14.26 -26.33
C THR A 9 11.45 -13.06 -25.52
N ALA A 10 10.79 -12.08 -26.15
CA ALA A 10 10.27 -10.90 -25.45
C ALA A 10 9.16 -11.26 -24.45
N VAL A 11 8.23 -12.16 -24.84
CA VAL A 11 7.15 -12.63 -23.97
C VAL A 11 7.68 -13.42 -22.77
N VAL A 12 8.68 -14.29 -22.97
CA VAL A 12 9.30 -15.05 -21.87
C VAL A 12 10.06 -14.14 -20.91
N THR A 13 10.80 -13.14 -21.40
CA THR A 13 11.49 -12.16 -20.54
C THR A 13 10.51 -11.31 -19.73
N LEU A 14 9.38 -10.90 -20.30
CA LEU A 14 8.33 -10.16 -19.59
C LEU A 14 7.66 -11.02 -18.50
N ALA A 15 7.41 -12.29 -18.79
CA ALA A 15 6.80 -13.22 -17.84
C ALA A 15 7.71 -13.55 -16.64
N LEU A 16 9.03 -13.62 -16.84
CA LEU A 16 10.00 -13.86 -15.77
C LEU A 16 10.27 -12.59 -14.94
N ALA A 17 10.24 -11.41 -15.55
CA ALA A 17 10.41 -10.14 -14.84
C ALA A 17 9.31 -9.90 -13.80
N TYR A 18 8.06 -10.30 -14.10
CA TYR A 18 6.90 -10.10 -13.22
C TYR A 18 6.99 -10.88 -11.89
N LYS A 19 7.86 -11.89 -11.80
CA LYS A 19 7.99 -12.76 -10.61
C LYS A 19 9.31 -12.56 -9.86
N ASN A 20 10.11 -11.57 -10.24
CA ASN A 20 11.39 -11.31 -9.59
C ASN A 20 11.16 -10.51 -8.29
N PRO A 21 11.48 -11.05 -7.10
CA PRO A 21 11.37 -10.28 -5.87
C PRO A 21 12.43 -9.17 -5.77
N HIS A 22 13.48 -9.16 -6.59
CA HIS A 22 14.61 -8.22 -6.53
C HIS A 22 15.50 -8.37 -5.28
N TYR A 23 15.52 -9.55 -4.67
CA TYR A 23 16.44 -9.87 -3.57
C TYR A 23 17.91 -9.79 -4.00
N ALA A 24 18.79 -9.49 -3.04
CA ALA A 24 20.22 -9.72 -3.23
C ALA A 24 20.50 -11.23 -3.45
N SER A 25 21.61 -11.54 -4.13
CA SER A 25 22.00 -12.92 -4.44
C SER A 25 22.07 -13.80 -3.17
N GLY A 26 21.62 -15.04 -3.29
CA GLY A 26 21.65 -16.02 -2.19
C GLY A 26 20.57 -15.82 -1.11
N ARG A 27 19.58 -14.95 -1.33
CA ARG A 27 18.48 -14.68 -0.38
C ARG A 27 17.13 -15.06 -0.96
N THR A 28 16.26 -15.66 -0.16
CA THR A 28 14.96 -16.20 -0.62
C THR A 28 13.77 -15.88 0.28
N THR A 29 14.01 -15.43 1.52
CA THR A 29 12.97 -15.27 2.53
C THR A 29 12.68 -13.79 2.80
N MET A 30 11.41 -13.43 2.88
CA MET A 30 10.96 -12.15 3.44
C MET A 30 10.28 -12.34 4.80
N VAL A 31 10.29 -11.30 5.62
CA VAL A 31 9.61 -11.24 6.92
C VAL A 31 8.58 -10.11 6.94
N HIS A 32 7.44 -10.31 7.59
CA HIS A 32 6.49 -9.23 7.86
C HIS A 32 6.76 -8.64 9.24
N LEU A 33 7.34 -7.45 9.30
CA LEU A 33 7.56 -6.72 10.55
C LEU A 33 6.34 -5.86 10.88
N PHE A 34 5.28 -6.55 11.32
CA PHE A 34 3.96 -5.98 11.55
C PHE A 34 3.97 -4.91 12.64
N GLU A 35 3.53 -3.69 12.31
CA GLU A 35 3.45 -2.49 13.16
C GLU A 35 4.79 -1.96 13.71
N TRP A 36 5.93 -2.41 13.17
CA TRP A 36 7.24 -1.89 13.56
C TRP A 36 7.46 -0.44 13.10
N LYS A 37 8.25 0.32 13.86
CA LYS A 37 8.68 1.67 13.48
C LYS A 37 9.83 1.64 12.49
N TRP A 38 9.94 2.66 11.66
CA TRP A 38 10.95 2.70 10.58
C TRP A 38 12.38 2.66 11.11
N ASP A 39 12.67 3.35 12.22
CA ASP A 39 14.00 3.34 12.84
C ASP A 39 14.36 1.96 13.42
N ASP A 40 13.38 1.22 13.95
CA ASP A 40 13.56 -0.13 14.46
C ASP A 40 13.84 -1.11 13.30
N ILE A 41 13.08 -1.01 12.21
CA ILE A 41 13.30 -1.80 11.00
C ILE A 41 14.69 -1.52 10.41
N ALA A 42 15.08 -0.25 10.32
CA ALA A 42 16.39 0.14 9.80
C ALA A 42 17.53 -0.51 10.61
N SER A 43 17.39 -0.53 11.93
CA SER A 43 18.35 -1.16 12.84
C SER A 43 18.34 -2.69 12.73
N GLU A 44 17.15 -3.29 12.55
CA GLU A 44 16.96 -4.73 12.35
C GLU A 44 17.60 -5.23 11.04
N CYS A 45 17.51 -4.44 9.98
CA CYS A 45 18.16 -4.71 8.69
C CYS A 45 19.67 -4.88 8.84
N GLU A 46 20.32 -4.00 9.59
CA GLU A 46 21.77 -4.00 9.75
C GLU A 46 22.24 -5.04 10.75
N ARG A 47 21.58 -5.16 11.91
CA ARG A 47 22.05 -6.00 13.01
C ARG A 47 21.70 -7.47 12.87
N PHE A 48 20.66 -7.80 12.10
CA PHE A 48 20.14 -9.17 12.03
C PHE A 48 19.79 -9.61 10.60
N LEU A 49 18.84 -8.96 9.94
CA LEU A 49 18.27 -9.50 8.70
C LEU A 49 19.29 -9.58 7.56
N GLY A 50 20.10 -8.55 7.38
CA GLY A 50 21.22 -8.54 6.43
C GLY A 50 22.22 -9.67 6.71
N PRO A 51 22.83 -9.72 7.91
CA PRO A 51 23.77 -10.79 8.30
C PRO A 51 23.18 -12.21 8.24
N ARG A 52 21.87 -12.38 8.44
CA ARG A 52 21.18 -13.68 8.40
C ARG A 52 20.62 -14.05 7.03
N GLY A 53 20.85 -13.23 5.99
CA GLY A 53 20.50 -13.57 4.61
C GLY A 53 19.01 -13.42 4.27
N TYR A 54 18.25 -12.60 5.01
CA TYR A 54 16.88 -12.27 4.64
C TYR A 54 16.85 -11.37 3.40
N GLY A 55 15.98 -11.71 2.46
CA GLY A 55 15.82 -11.03 1.17
C GLY A 55 15.05 -9.72 1.27
N GLY A 56 14.05 -9.65 2.16
CA GLY A 56 13.31 -8.41 2.36
C GLY A 56 12.28 -8.41 3.48
N ILE A 57 11.55 -7.31 3.56
CA ILE A 57 10.61 -6.98 4.63
C ILE A 57 9.32 -6.48 4.02
N GLN A 58 8.20 -7.11 4.36
CA GLN A 58 6.89 -6.46 4.21
C GLN A 58 6.67 -5.55 5.41
N ILE A 59 6.36 -4.28 5.15
CA ILE A 59 6.01 -3.30 6.18
C ILE A 59 4.48 -3.10 6.24
N SER A 60 3.98 -2.65 7.38
CA SER A 60 2.60 -2.15 7.49
C SER A 60 2.38 -0.88 6.64
N PRO A 61 1.13 -0.52 6.30
CA PRO A 61 0.84 0.61 5.41
C PRO A 61 1.53 1.90 5.83
N PRO A 62 2.32 2.57 4.95
CA PRO A 62 3.12 3.73 5.31
C PRO A 62 2.43 5.06 5.04
N ASN A 63 1.32 5.06 4.31
CA ASN A 63 0.52 6.25 4.06
C ASN A 63 -0.34 6.63 5.26
N GLU A 64 -0.71 7.91 5.31
CA GLU A 64 -1.53 8.47 6.37
C GLU A 64 -2.87 7.74 6.47
N ASN A 65 -3.19 7.33 7.69
CA ASN A 65 -4.39 6.58 8.00
C ASN A 65 -5.22 7.32 9.05
N LEU A 66 -6.49 6.95 9.16
CA LEU A 66 -7.37 7.48 10.21
C LEU A 66 -6.84 7.11 11.60
N ALA A 67 -6.85 8.07 12.54
CA ALA A 67 -6.52 7.81 13.94
C ALA A 67 -7.78 7.48 14.74
N ILE A 68 -7.92 6.23 15.20
CA ILE A 68 -9.16 5.72 15.83
C ILE A 68 -8.96 5.60 17.34
N TRP A 69 -9.24 6.70 18.05
CA TRP A 69 -8.99 6.80 19.49
C TRP A 69 -10.05 6.07 20.33
N SER A 70 -11.31 6.06 19.88
CA SER A 70 -12.42 5.33 20.54
C SER A 70 -12.19 3.82 20.66
N ARG A 71 -11.27 3.26 19.85
CA ARG A 71 -10.87 1.85 19.87
C ARG A 71 -9.42 1.64 20.31
N GLN A 72 -8.83 2.60 21.02
CA GLN A 72 -7.48 2.53 21.56
C GLN A 72 -6.40 2.28 20.49
N ARG A 73 -6.51 2.94 19.33
CA ARG A 73 -5.54 2.86 18.23
C ARG A 73 -5.31 1.41 17.77
N PRO A 74 -6.35 0.74 17.27
CA PRO A 74 -6.28 -0.67 16.88
C PRO A 74 -5.38 -0.85 15.64
N TRP A 75 -4.80 -2.03 15.43
CA TRP A 75 -3.92 -2.29 14.27
C TRP A 75 -4.60 -2.02 12.91
N TRP A 76 -5.89 -2.34 12.82
CA TRP A 76 -6.65 -2.22 11.57
C TRP A 76 -6.96 -0.77 11.18
N GLU A 77 -6.66 0.23 12.03
CA GLU A 77 -6.79 1.64 11.63
C GLU A 77 -5.86 2.00 10.45
N ARG A 78 -4.73 1.28 10.30
CA ARG A 78 -3.79 1.45 9.17
C ARG A 78 -4.38 1.09 7.81
N TYR A 79 -5.44 0.29 7.79
CA TYR A 79 -6.15 -0.11 6.58
C TYR A 79 -7.30 0.85 6.25
N GLN A 80 -7.31 2.05 6.83
CA GLN A 80 -8.26 3.11 6.52
C GLN A 80 -7.50 4.38 6.09
N PRO A 81 -7.05 4.43 4.81
CA PRO A 81 -6.32 5.57 4.26
C PRO A 81 -7.13 6.86 4.37
N ILE A 82 -6.43 7.95 4.69
CA ILE A 82 -7.00 9.31 4.65
C ILE A 82 -6.22 10.23 3.70
N SER A 83 -4.93 9.95 3.50
CA SER A 83 -4.10 10.55 2.46
C SER A 83 -2.98 9.61 2.02
N TYR A 84 -2.21 10.01 1.00
CA TYR A 84 -0.99 9.32 0.57
C TYR A 84 0.30 9.88 1.19
N ARG A 85 0.19 10.79 2.18
CA ARG A 85 1.35 11.33 2.90
C ARG A 85 2.02 10.25 3.74
N LEU A 86 3.34 10.22 3.84
CA LEU A 86 4.07 9.22 4.61
C LEU A 86 4.21 9.63 6.08
N VAL A 87 3.10 9.70 6.81
CA VAL A 87 3.06 10.06 8.24
C VAL A 87 2.12 9.12 8.99
N THR A 88 2.70 8.23 9.79
CA THR A 88 1.95 7.20 10.55
C THR A 88 2.54 7.02 11.95
N ARG A 89 2.00 6.07 12.72
CA ARG A 89 2.58 5.66 14.01
C ARG A 89 3.99 5.06 13.91
N SER A 90 4.40 4.61 12.73
CA SER A 90 5.73 4.06 12.48
C SER A 90 6.80 5.14 12.24
N GLY A 91 6.38 6.37 11.94
CA GLY A 91 7.27 7.48 11.66
C GLY A 91 6.79 8.39 10.52
N ASN A 92 7.64 9.33 10.16
CA ASN A 92 7.45 10.26 9.04
C ASN A 92 8.26 9.83 7.80
N GLU A 93 8.13 10.61 6.72
CA GLU A 93 8.78 10.35 5.44
C GLU A 93 10.31 10.31 5.53
N GLN A 94 10.92 11.16 6.34
CA GLN A 94 12.36 11.17 6.53
C GLN A 94 12.86 9.87 7.16
N GLN A 95 12.14 9.37 8.17
CA GLN A 95 12.43 8.08 8.81
C GLN A 95 12.18 6.91 7.86
N PHE A 96 11.11 6.98 7.04
CA PHE A 96 10.85 5.98 6.01
C PHE A 96 11.99 5.91 4.98
N ALA A 97 12.40 7.05 4.42
CA ALA A 97 13.50 7.12 3.46
C ALA A 97 14.83 6.64 4.08
N ASN A 98 15.08 6.98 5.35
CA ASN A 98 16.25 6.49 6.09
C ASN A 98 16.25 4.96 6.21
N MET A 99 15.12 4.37 6.59
CA MET A 99 14.93 2.92 6.69
C MET A 99 15.17 2.24 5.34
N VAL A 100 14.52 2.71 4.26
CA VAL A 100 14.68 2.12 2.93
C VAL A 100 16.14 2.15 2.49
N ARG A 101 16.84 3.28 2.66
CA ARG A 101 18.25 3.41 2.33
C ARG A 101 19.13 2.43 3.11
N ARG A 102 18.98 2.36 4.44
CA ARG A 102 19.80 1.49 5.31
C ARG A 102 19.53 0.01 5.04
N CYS A 103 18.27 -0.38 4.88
CA CYS A 103 17.91 -1.75 4.52
C CYS A 103 18.45 -2.16 3.16
N ASN A 104 18.32 -1.30 2.13
CA ASN A 104 18.90 -1.56 0.82
C ASN A 104 20.43 -1.71 0.88
N ALA A 105 21.13 -0.90 1.68
CA ALA A 105 22.57 -1.03 1.90
C ALA A 105 22.95 -2.36 2.59
N ALA A 106 22.09 -2.88 3.47
CA ALA A 106 22.22 -4.21 4.07
C ALA A 106 21.77 -5.36 3.14
N GLY A 107 21.38 -5.05 1.89
CA GLY A 107 20.87 -6.00 0.91
C GLY A 107 19.45 -6.52 1.18
N VAL A 108 18.73 -5.89 2.11
CA VAL A 108 17.37 -6.27 2.53
C VAL A 108 16.36 -5.33 1.85
N ARG A 109 15.48 -5.89 1.03
CA ARG A 109 14.49 -5.12 0.26
C ARG A 109 13.27 -4.73 1.09
N ILE A 110 12.62 -3.62 0.75
CA ILE A 110 11.38 -3.17 1.40
C ILE A 110 10.20 -3.36 0.44
N TYR A 111 9.12 -3.99 0.92
CA TYR A 111 7.84 -4.15 0.23
C TYR A 111 6.76 -3.44 1.02
N VAL A 112 6.03 -2.57 0.33
CA VAL A 112 4.99 -1.73 0.94
C VAL A 112 3.64 -2.42 0.89
N ASP A 113 2.93 -2.51 2.01
CA ASP A 113 1.50 -2.83 2.03
C ASP A 113 0.70 -1.64 1.48
N ALA A 114 0.19 -1.76 0.25
CA ALA A 114 -0.40 -0.67 -0.51
C ALA A 114 -1.93 -0.74 -0.49
N ILE A 115 -2.55 0.09 0.35
CA ILE A 115 -4.00 0.13 0.50
C ILE A 115 -4.58 1.13 -0.50
N ILE A 116 -4.93 0.64 -1.69
CA ILE A 116 -5.38 1.47 -2.84
C ILE A 116 -6.78 1.11 -3.34
N ASN A 117 -7.44 0.14 -2.70
CA ASN A 117 -8.82 -0.23 -3.02
C ASN A 117 -9.82 0.81 -2.50
N HIS A 118 -9.64 1.28 -1.28
CA HIS A 118 -10.61 2.09 -0.55
C HIS A 118 -9.93 3.19 0.28
N MET A 119 -10.75 4.10 0.80
CA MET A 119 -10.38 5.04 1.86
C MET A 119 -10.96 4.56 3.21
N THR A 120 -11.44 5.45 4.07
CA THR A 120 -11.93 5.09 5.41
C THR A 120 -13.35 4.50 5.40
N GLY A 121 -13.73 3.88 6.52
CA GLY A 121 -15.13 3.74 6.91
C GLY A 121 -15.69 5.05 7.46
N THR A 122 -16.86 5.00 8.10
CA THR A 122 -17.46 6.15 8.79
C THR A 122 -17.21 6.06 10.29
N TRP A 123 -16.66 7.12 10.86
CA TRP A 123 -16.29 7.24 12.27
C TRP A 123 -16.70 8.61 12.82
N ASN A 124 -16.69 8.74 14.16
CA ASN A 124 -16.83 10.06 14.79
C ASN A 124 -15.53 10.85 14.67
N GLU A 125 -14.40 10.16 14.74
CA GLU A 125 -13.07 10.70 14.47
C GLU A 125 -12.85 10.82 12.97
N ASN A 126 -12.35 11.96 12.51
CA ASN A 126 -12.14 12.22 11.08
C ASN A 126 -10.76 12.80 10.75
N THR A 127 -9.80 12.68 11.67
CA THR A 127 -8.45 13.21 11.52
C THR A 127 -7.43 12.09 11.41
N GLY A 128 -6.52 12.23 10.45
CA GLY A 128 -5.44 11.31 10.16
C GLY A 128 -4.24 11.44 11.08
N THR A 129 -3.36 10.45 11.01
CA THR A 129 -2.07 10.44 11.71
C THR A 129 -1.14 11.59 11.32
N GLY A 130 -1.35 12.23 10.16
CA GLY A 130 -0.61 13.38 9.66
C GLY A 130 -1.41 14.69 9.68
N GLY A 131 -2.59 14.70 10.29
CA GLY A 131 -3.46 15.87 10.45
C GLY A 131 -4.40 16.16 9.27
N SER A 132 -4.39 15.36 8.20
CA SER A 132 -5.42 15.49 7.16
C SER A 132 -6.78 15.10 7.71
N THR A 133 -7.84 15.72 7.21
CA THR A 133 -9.21 15.44 7.63
C THR A 133 -10.03 14.83 6.49
N ALA A 134 -11.19 14.27 6.81
CA ALA A 134 -12.14 13.76 5.83
C ALA A 134 -13.59 14.12 6.20
N ASN A 135 -14.45 14.21 5.20
CA ASN A 135 -15.89 14.21 5.36
C ASN A 135 -16.45 12.94 4.72
N PHE A 136 -16.71 11.93 5.56
CA PHE A 136 -17.11 10.59 5.13
C PHE A 136 -18.47 10.58 4.42
N GLY A 137 -19.41 11.42 4.87
CA GLY A 137 -20.75 11.50 4.29
C GLY A 137 -20.78 12.01 2.85
N ASN A 138 -19.72 12.73 2.44
CA ASN A 138 -19.55 13.25 1.09
C ASN A 138 -18.41 12.59 0.33
N TRP A 139 -17.81 11.50 0.86
CA TRP A 139 -16.63 10.84 0.26
C TRP A 139 -15.51 11.83 -0.05
N HIS A 140 -15.29 12.80 0.85
CA HIS A 140 -14.37 13.89 0.60
C HIS A 140 -13.09 13.73 1.41
N TYR A 141 -11.96 13.64 0.71
CA TYR A 141 -10.62 13.46 1.26
C TYR A 141 -9.67 14.51 0.69
N PRO A 142 -9.65 15.74 1.26
CA PRO A 142 -8.78 16.83 0.82
C PRO A 142 -7.28 16.50 0.80
N GLY A 143 -6.82 15.52 1.57
CA GLY A 143 -5.42 15.09 1.61
C GLY A 143 -4.93 14.40 0.33
N VAL A 144 -5.84 13.90 -0.52
CA VAL A 144 -5.55 13.34 -1.87
C VAL A 144 -6.25 14.13 -2.97
N PRO A 145 -6.75 15.31 -2.67
CA PRO A 145 -8.10 15.76 -3.09
C PRO A 145 -8.99 14.75 -3.83
N TYR A 146 -9.55 13.76 -3.12
CA TYR A 146 -10.68 12.97 -3.64
C TYR A 146 -12.03 13.58 -3.23
N GLY A 147 -13.02 13.46 -4.12
CA GLY A 147 -14.42 13.78 -3.89
C GLY A 147 -15.34 12.67 -4.39
N ARG A 148 -16.65 12.87 -4.25
CA ARG A 148 -17.70 11.85 -4.51
C ARG A 148 -17.57 11.10 -5.86
N ASN A 149 -17.10 11.78 -6.91
CA ASN A 149 -16.96 11.22 -8.26
C ASN A 149 -15.78 10.26 -8.41
N ASP A 150 -14.87 10.22 -7.43
CA ASP A 150 -13.68 9.36 -7.42
C ASP A 150 -13.95 7.99 -6.79
N PHE A 151 -15.20 7.73 -6.38
CA PHE A 151 -15.64 6.50 -5.73
C PHE A 151 -16.71 5.80 -6.56
N ASN A 152 -16.83 4.48 -6.40
CA ASN A 152 -17.79 3.69 -7.13
C ASN A 152 -19.24 4.13 -6.84
N TRP A 153 -20.07 4.10 -7.89
CA TRP A 153 -21.46 4.53 -7.87
C TRP A 153 -22.35 3.60 -8.71
N PRO A 154 -23.60 3.27 -8.28
CA PRO A 154 -24.23 3.68 -7.01
C PRO A 154 -23.52 3.09 -5.79
N GLN A 155 -23.59 3.78 -4.65
CA GLN A 155 -23.03 3.26 -3.41
C GLN A 155 -23.74 1.97 -2.98
N CYS A 156 -22.95 0.97 -2.62
CA CYS A 156 -23.41 -0.31 -2.11
C CYS A 156 -22.38 -0.89 -1.14
N VAL A 157 -22.78 -1.90 -0.36
CA VAL A 157 -21.90 -2.66 0.55
C VAL A 157 -21.92 -4.12 0.12
N ILE A 158 -20.74 -4.74 0.06
CA ILE A 158 -20.59 -6.17 -0.27
C ILE A 158 -21.37 -7.01 0.74
N GLN A 159 -22.18 -7.95 0.25
CA GLN A 159 -22.92 -8.91 1.04
C GLN A 159 -22.28 -10.30 0.95
N ASN A 160 -22.53 -11.17 1.93
CA ASN A 160 -21.93 -12.52 1.96
C ASN A 160 -22.25 -13.35 0.71
N HIS A 161 -23.46 -13.22 0.14
CA HIS A 161 -23.84 -13.96 -1.08
C HIS A 161 -23.10 -13.45 -2.33
N ASP A 162 -22.62 -12.20 -2.34
CA ASP A 162 -21.96 -11.61 -3.51
C ASP A 162 -20.70 -12.38 -3.90
N TYR A 163 -19.98 -12.94 -2.91
CA TYR A 163 -18.78 -13.75 -3.13
C TYR A 163 -19.03 -15.03 -3.93
N GLY A 164 -20.28 -15.52 -4.00
CA GLY A 164 -20.64 -16.73 -4.76
C GLY A 164 -21.19 -16.46 -6.16
N CYS A 165 -21.67 -15.24 -6.44
CA CYS A 165 -22.46 -14.96 -7.65
C CYS A 165 -22.08 -13.69 -8.41
N CYS A 166 -21.49 -12.71 -7.71
CA CYS A 166 -21.67 -11.31 -8.08
C CYS A 166 -20.33 -10.59 -8.00
N ALA A 167 -19.40 -10.99 -8.88
CA ALA A 167 -18.03 -10.49 -8.90
C ALA A 167 -17.94 -8.97 -9.19
N ASP A 168 -18.92 -8.41 -9.89
CA ASP A 168 -19.07 -6.97 -10.09
C ASP A 168 -19.31 -6.25 -8.76
N ARG A 169 -20.17 -6.79 -7.88
CA ARG A 169 -20.42 -6.23 -6.56
C ARG A 169 -19.20 -6.36 -5.65
N VAL A 170 -18.52 -7.51 -5.69
CA VAL A 170 -17.28 -7.73 -4.92
C VAL A 170 -16.18 -6.71 -5.26
N ARG A 171 -16.15 -6.21 -6.50
CA ARG A 171 -15.15 -5.26 -6.98
C ARG A 171 -15.55 -3.80 -6.86
N ASN A 172 -16.86 -3.49 -6.82
CA ASN A 172 -17.37 -2.12 -6.95
C ASN A 172 -18.23 -1.66 -5.76
N CYS A 173 -18.46 -2.51 -4.75
CA CYS A 173 -19.15 -2.14 -3.52
C CYS A 173 -18.17 -2.00 -2.35
N GLU A 174 -18.56 -1.20 -1.36
CA GLU A 174 -17.78 -0.95 -0.14
C GLU A 174 -17.58 -2.25 0.66
N LEU A 175 -16.32 -2.66 0.82
CA LEU A 175 -15.94 -3.73 1.73
C LEU A 175 -16.16 -3.25 3.17
N SER A 176 -17.15 -3.81 3.87
CA SER A 176 -17.49 -3.43 5.26
C SER A 176 -17.71 -1.91 5.45
N GLY A 177 -18.21 -1.22 4.41
CA GLY A 177 -18.49 0.22 4.45
C GLY A 177 -17.26 1.14 4.23
N LEU A 178 -16.10 0.57 3.87
CA LEU A 178 -14.91 1.31 3.45
C LEU A 178 -15.15 1.97 2.09
N LYS A 179 -14.90 3.27 1.98
CA LYS A 179 -15.24 4.06 0.79
C LYS A 179 -14.45 3.56 -0.43
N ASP A 180 -15.14 2.91 -1.35
CA ASP A 180 -14.54 2.14 -2.46
C ASP A 180 -14.18 3.05 -3.64
N LEU A 181 -12.89 3.16 -3.95
CA LEU A 181 -12.38 4.04 -5.00
C LEU A 181 -12.75 3.49 -6.38
N ASN A 182 -13.08 4.38 -7.32
CA ASN A 182 -13.30 4.01 -8.71
C ASN A 182 -11.99 4.07 -9.50
N GLN A 183 -11.22 2.97 -9.47
CA GLN A 183 -10.00 2.84 -10.27
C GLN A 183 -10.29 2.66 -11.77
N GLY A 184 -11.56 2.76 -12.21
CA GLY A 184 -11.95 2.92 -13.61
C GLY A 184 -11.60 4.30 -14.18
N THR A 185 -11.51 5.32 -13.33
CA THR A 185 -11.22 6.70 -13.73
C THR A 185 -9.72 6.95 -13.88
N GLU A 186 -9.35 7.81 -14.83
CA GLU A 186 -7.95 8.20 -15.03
C GLU A 186 -7.40 8.98 -13.83
N TYR A 187 -8.20 9.86 -13.23
CA TYR A 187 -7.77 10.66 -12.08
C TYR A 187 -7.37 9.79 -10.87
N VAL A 188 -8.23 8.83 -10.48
CA VAL A 188 -7.90 7.90 -9.38
C VAL A 188 -6.67 7.06 -9.69
N ARG A 189 -6.55 6.56 -10.93
CA ARG A 189 -5.35 5.83 -11.37
C ARG A 189 -4.10 6.69 -11.23
N GLN A 190 -4.14 7.95 -11.67
CA GLN A 190 -2.99 8.83 -11.61
C GLN A 190 -2.57 9.13 -10.18
N MET A 191 -3.52 9.36 -9.26
CA MET A 191 -3.22 9.59 -7.86
C MET A 191 -2.56 8.37 -7.19
N ILE A 192 -3.06 7.16 -7.48
CA ILE A 192 -2.46 5.91 -7.02
C ILE A 192 -1.06 5.72 -7.62
N VAL A 193 -0.90 5.91 -8.94
CA VAL A 193 0.38 5.75 -9.63
C VAL A 193 1.41 6.75 -9.10
N ASN A 194 1.03 7.99 -8.84
CA ASN A 194 1.91 9.00 -8.24
C ASN A 194 2.40 8.57 -6.86
N TYR A 195 1.50 8.06 -6.01
CA TYR A 195 1.86 7.51 -4.70
C TYR A 195 2.85 6.34 -4.81
N MET A 196 2.56 5.37 -5.67
CA MET A 196 3.43 4.20 -5.85
C MET A 196 4.78 4.58 -6.47
N ASN A 197 4.81 5.48 -7.45
CA ASN A 197 6.04 5.98 -8.05
C ASN A 197 6.89 6.80 -7.06
N HIS A 198 6.26 7.55 -6.16
CA HIS A 198 6.97 8.23 -5.07
C HIS A 198 7.71 7.22 -4.18
N LEU A 199 7.02 6.15 -3.77
CA LEU A 199 7.63 5.07 -2.98
C LEU A 199 8.76 4.36 -3.74
N ILE A 200 8.59 4.10 -5.04
CA ILE A 200 9.65 3.56 -5.91
C ILE A 200 10.84 4.52 -5.93
N GLY A 201 10.60 5.83 -6.06
CA GLY A 201 11.63 6.86 -6.00
C GLY A 201 12.40 6.89 -4.68
N LEU A 202 11.75 6.52 -3.57
CA LEU A 202 12.40 6.34 -2.27
C LEU A 202 13.18 5.02 -2.14
N GLY A 203 13.03 4.09 -3.09
CA GLY A 203 13.84 2.87 -3.21
C GLY A 203 13.17 1.58 -2.73
N VAL A 204 11.83 1.53 -2.63
CA VAL A 204 11.12 0.27 -2.33
C VAL A 204 11.25 -0.70 -3.51
N ALA A 205 11.20 -2.01 -3.22
CA ALA A 205 11.40 -3.06 -4.23
C ALA A 205 10.09 -3.63 -4.77
N GLY A 206 8.95 -3.36 -4.12
CA GLY A 206 7.65 -3.83 -4.57
C GLY A 206 6.54 -3.52 -3.59
N PHE A 207 5.37 -4.10 -3.86
CA PHE A 207 4.13 -3.83 -3.13
C PHE A 207 3.40 -5.13 -2.83
N ARG A 208 2.73 -5.17 -1.68
CA ARG A 208 1.66 -6.11 -1.37
C ARG A 208 0.34 -5.40 -1.64
N TYR A 209 -0.46 -5.94 -2.57
CA TYR A 209 -1.79 -5.45 -2.95
C TYR A 209 -2.82 -6.53 -2.62
#